data_AF-N9W9H8-F1
#
_entry.id   AF-N9W9H8-F1
#
_cell.length_a   1.000
_cell.length_b   1.000
_cell.length_c   1.000
_cell.angle_alpha   90.00
_cell.angle_beta   90.00
_cell.angle_gamma   90.00
#
_symmetry.space_group_name_H-M   'P 1'
#
loop_
_entity.id
_entity.type
_entity.pdbx_description
1 polymer ?
#
loop_
_entity_poly.entity_id
_entity_poly.type
_entity_poly.pdbx_seq_one_letter_code
_entity_poly.pdbx_strand_id
1 'polypeptide(L)'
;MHYYEVQSQLVVLNNEDAYVASEKALNEFDLLVIDSKEHGFITVSISRKLTNFEAISMPFEISTYLMKMDIEGYLKKKKAEISADVILKKVELKVKEIQYMEKLKKYQRDPKVKALLDEYDALQKDTPIQAEAEENTYDGLSLDDLV
;
A
#
# COMPACT_ATOMS: atom_id res chain seq x y z
N MET A 1 -10.57 -28.39 8.43
CA MET A 1 -9.98 -27.58 9.50
C MET A 1 -8.51 -27.35 9.18
N HIS A 2 -8.02 -26.14 9.38
CA HIS A 2 -6.61 -25.76 9.23
C HIS A 2 -6.07 -25.30 10.58
N TYR A 3 -4.81 -25.61 10.85
CA TYR A 3 -4.17 -25.35 12.13
C TYR A 3 -2.90 -24.55 11.92
N TYR A 4 -2.65 -23.59 12.79
CA TYR A 4 -1.56 -22.65 12.66
C TYR A 4 -0.90 -22.43 14.02
N GLU A 5 0.42 -22.36 14.00
CA GLU A 5 1.20 -21.79 15.09
C GLU A 5 1.27 -20.29 14.87
N VAL A 6 1.01 -19.53 15.92
CA VAL A 6 0.99 -18.07 15.91
C VAL A 6 2.02 -17.53 16.88
N GLN A 7 2.45 -16.31 16.62
CA GLN A 7 3.40 -15.60 17.47
C GLN A 7 2.94 -14.16 17.65
N SER A 8 3.21 -13.59 18.81
CA SER A 8 3.06 -12.16 19.04
C SER A 8 4.43 -11.49 19.09
N GLN A 9 4.51 -10.27 18.56
CA GLN A 9 5.69 -9.42 18.73
C GLN A 9 5.67 -8.68 20.08
N LEU A 10 4.51 -8.63 20.75
CA LEU A 10 4.30 -7.81 21.95
C LEU A 10 4.41 -8.63 23.25
N VAL A 11 4.05 -9.91 23.19
CA VAL A 11 4.00 -10.80 24.36
C VAL A 11 4.53 -12.18 24.01
N VAL A 12 5.09 -12.87 25.00
CA VAL A 12 5.48 -14.27 24.85
C VAL A 12 4.23 -15.13 25.06
N LEU A 13 3.83 -15.87 24.04
CA LEU A 13 2.66 -16.76 24.14
C LEU A 13 3.04 -18.02 24.92
N ASN A 14 2.15 -18.45 25.80
CA ASN A 14 2.20 -19.78 26.37
C ASN A 14 1.71 -20.82 25.34
N ASN A 15 1.84 -22.10 25.66
CA ASN A 15 1.42 -23.19 24.75
C ASN A 15 -0.09 -23.20 24.44
N GLU A 16 -0.94 -22.55 25.23
CA GLU A 16 -2.40 -22.55 25.02
C GLU A 16 -2.84 -21.46 24.03
N ASP A 17 -2.10 -20.35 23.99
CA ASP A 17 -2.40 -19.19 23.12
C ASP A 17 -1.58 -19.21 21.81
N ALA A 18 -0.55 -20.06 21.72
CA ALA A 18 0.35 -20.14 20.58
C ALA A 18 -0.24 -20.88 19.35
N TYR A 19 -1.45 -21.43 19.44
CA TYR A 19 -2.03 -22.25 18.37
C TYR A 19 -3.48 -21.89 18.07
N VAL A 20 -3.81 -21.78 16.78
CA VAL A 20 -5.16 -21.43 16.31
C VAL A 20 -5.70 -22.37 15.25
N ALA A 21 -7.01 -22.59 15.28
CA ALA A 21 -7.78 -23.26 14.25
C ALA A 21 -8.54 -22.28 13.36
N SER A 22 -8.70 -22.66 12.10
CA SER A 22 -9.53 -21.95 11.13
C SER A 22 -10.24 -22.94 10.21
N GLU A 23 -11.51 -22.68 9.92
CA GLU A 23 -12.25 -23.45 8.91
C GLU A 23 -11.72 -23.19 7.50
N LYS A 24 -11.17 -21.99 7.25
CA LYS A 24 -10.63 -21.54 5.97
C LYS A 24 -9.11 -21.44 6.02
N ALA A 25 -8.47 -21.64 4.88
CA ALA A 25 -7.03 -21.41 4.78
C ALA A 25 -6.72 -19.92 5.04
N LEU A 26 -5.85 -19.69 6.01
CA LEU A 26 -5.23 -18.40 6.32
C LEU A 26 -3.92 -18.25 5.55
N ASN A 27 -3.59 -17.00 5.24
CA ASN A 27 -2.37 -16.57 4.56
C ASN A 27 -1.32 -16.11 5.59
N GLU A 28 -0.04 -16.23 5.28
CA GLU A 28 1.07 -15.81 6.16
C GLU A 28 1.04 -14.31 6.50
N PHE A 29 0.45 -13.50 5.61
CA PHE A 29 0.27 -12.06 5.82
C PHE A 29 -0.99 -11.70 6.63
N ASP A 30 -1.80 -12.68 7.06
CA ASP A 30 -2.96 -12.39 7.88
C ASP A 30 -2.52 -12.02 9.31
N LEU A 31 -3.03 -10.89 9.81
CA LEU A 31 -2.96 -10.54 11.24
C LEU A 31 -4.23 -11.02 11.94
N LEU A 32 -4.05 -11.71 13.06
CA LEU A 32 -5.14 -12.30 13.83
C LEU A 32 -5.23 -11.62 15.20
N VAL A 33 -6.46 -11.55 15.74
CA VAL A 33 -6.70 -11.19 17.14
C VAL A 33 -7.22 -12.43 17.86
N ILE A 34 -6.59 -12.78 18.97
CA ILE A 34 -6.99 -13.89 19.84
C ILE A 34 -7.30 -13.39 21.25
N ASP A 35 -8.11 -14.13 21.99
CA ASP A 35 -8.33 -13.91 23.43
C ASP A 35 -7.32 -14.76 24.21
N SER A 36 -6.22 -14.16 24.64
CA SER A 36 -5.21 -14.82 25.47
C SER A 36 -5.70 -14.89 26.91
N LYS A 37 -5.55 -16.05 27.54
CA LYS A 37 -5.96 -16.25 28.95
C LYS A 37 -5.21 -15.31 29.90
N GLU A 38 -3.97 -14.97 29.60
CA GLU A 38 -3.12 -14.16 30.47
C GLU A 38 -3.12 -12.67 30.09
N HIS A 39 -3.20 -12.37 28.80
CA HIS A 39 -3.02 -11.01 28.28
C HIS A 39 -4.30 -10.37 27.73
N GLY A 40 -5.42 -11.10 27.71
CA GLY A 40 -6.66 -10.67 27.07
C GLY A 40 -6.50 -10.60 25.55
N PHE A 41 -7.14 -9.62 24.91
CA PHE A 41 -7.09 -9.51 23.45
C PHE A 41 -5.72 -9.05 22.95
N ILE A 42 -5.06 -9.90 22.19
CA ILE A 42 -3.74 -9.63 21.62
C ILE A 42 -3.72 -9.89 20.12
N THR A 43 -2.83 -9.17 19.44
CA THR A 43 -2.57 -9.35 18.02
C THR A 43 -1.43 -10.35 17.82
N VAL A 44 -1.64 -11.29 16.90
CA VAL A 44 -0.68 -12.34 16.56
C VAL A 44 -0.57 -12.49 15.04
N SER A 45 0.61 -12.88 14.59
CA SER A 45 0.91 -13.24 13.20
C SER A 45 1.04 -14.75 13.08
N ILE A 46 0.72 -15.29 11.92
CA ILE A 46 0.95 -16.71 11.63
C ILE A 46 2.44 -16.97 11.50
N SER A 47 2.96 -17.88 12.33
CA SER A 47 4.36 -18.33 12.27
C SER A 47 4.50 -19.44 11.24
N ARG A 48 3.66 -20.49 11.36
CA ARG A 48 3.62 -21.58 10.38
C ARG A 48 2.29 -22.31 10.38
N LYS A 49 2.04 -23.03 9.29
CA LYS A 49 0.92 -23.97 9.18
C LYS A 49 1.31 -25.33 9.77
N LEU A 50 0.43 -25.89 10.60
CA LEU A 50 0.60 -27.21 11.18
C LEU A 50 -0.07 -28.29 10.32
N THR A 51 0.51 -29.49 10.34
CA THR A 51 -0.18 -30.69 9.85
C THR A 51 -1.27 -31.13 10.82
N ASN A 52 -2.27 -31.87 10.33
CA ASN A 52 -3.31 -32.43 11.19
C ASN A 52 -2.73 -33.36 12.26
N PHE A 53 -1.63 -34.07 11.94
CA PHE A 53 -0.99 -34.97 12.90
C PHE A 53 -0.34 -34.19 14.05
N GLU A 54 0.42 -33.12 13.77
CA GLU A 54 1.00 -32.25 14.81
C GLU A 54 -0.10 -31.64 15.69
N ALA A 55 -1.18 -31.15 15.10
CA ALA A 55 -2.29 -30.54 15.81
C ALA A 55 -2.99 -31.48 16.82
N ILE A 56 -3.01 -32.79 16.54
CA ILE A 56 -3.71 -33.79 17.39
C ILE A 56 -2.75 -34.48 18.36
N SER A 57 -1.46 -34.54 18.04
CA SER A 57 -0.46 -35.31 18.81
C SER A 57 0.18 -34.53 19.95
N MET A 58 0.05 -33.21 19.97
CA MET A 58 0.71 -32.33 20.93
C MET A 58 -0.24 -31.91 22.07
N PRO A 59 0.27 -31.69 23.29
CA PRO A 59 -0.54 -31.36 24.47
C PRO A 59 -0.84 -29.85 24.57
N PHE A 60 -1.19 -29.20 23.46
CA PHE A 60 -1.61 -27.79 23.45
C PHE A 60 -3.12 -27.66 23.21
N GLU A 61 -3.70 -26.57 23.68
CA GLU A 61 -5.07 -26.20 23.34
C GLU A 61 -5.08 -25.38 22.04
N ILE A 62 -6.00 -25.71 21.14
CA ILE A 62 -6.17 -24.99 19.88
C ILE A 62 -7.31 -24.00 20.02
N SER A 63 -6.98 -22.71 19.96
CA SER A 63 -7.93 -21.63 20.10
C SER A 63 -8.53 -21.21 18.76
N THR A 64 -9.64 -20.48 18.76
CA THR A 64 -10.15 -19.83 17.53
C THR A 64 -9.80 -18.35 17.59
N TYR A 65 -9.38 -17.77 16.46
CA TYR A 65 -9.20 -16.32 16.38
C TYR A 65 -10.55 -15.59 16.36
N LEU A 66 -10.58 -14.38 16.92
CA LEU A 66 -11.77 -13.52 16.97
C LEU A 66 -11.92 -12.68 15.71
N MET A 67 -10.80 -12.16 15.21
CA MET A 67 -10.76 -11.29 14.05
C MET A 67 -9.56 -11.62 13.19
N LYS A 68 -9.75 -11.54 11.88
CA LYS A 68 -8.71 -11.64 10.86
C LYS A 68 -8.67 -10.33 10.08
N MET A 69 -7.47 -9.82 9.84
CA MET A 69 -7.21 -8.70 8.94
C MET A 69 -6.27 -9.15 7.80
N ASP A 70 -6.69 -8.93 6.56
CA ASP A 70 -5.86 -9.12 5.36
C ASP A 70 -4.94 -7.91 5.17
N ILE A 71 -3.67 -8.08 5.53
CA ILE A 71 -2.68 -7.01 5.47
C ILE A 71 -2.19 -6.77 4.06
N GLU A 72 -2.06 -7.82 3.25
CA GLU A 72 -1.61 -7.68 1.86
C GLU A 72 -2.62 -6.85 1.06
N GLY A 73 -3.91 -7.18 1.20
CA GLY A 73 -5.00 -6.40 0.61
C GLY A 73 -5.05 -4.97 1.14
N TYR A 74 -4.85 -4.78 2.45
CA TYR A 74 -4.80 -3.45 3.06
C TYR A 74 -3.66 -2.59 2.49
N LEU A 75 -2.44 -3.13 2.40
CA LEU A 75 -1.28 -2.43 1.85
C LEU A 75 -1.46 -2.08 0.38
N LYS A 76 -2.01 -3.00 -0.42
CA LYS A 76 -2.35 -2.75 -1.84
C LYS A 76 -3.33 -1.59 -1.97
N LYS A 77 -4.38 -1.58 -1.14
CA LYS A 77 -5.37 -0.49 -1.12
C LYS A 77 -4.72 0.84 -0.73
N LYS A 78 -3.87 0.86 0.30
CA LYS A 78 -3.16 2.08 0.73
C LYS A 78 -2.22 2.63 -0.33
N LYS A 79 -1.48 1.75 -1.02
CA LYS A 79 -0.62 2.15 -2.14
C LYS A 79 -1.44 2.76 -3.28
N ALA A 80 -2.59 2.16 -3.61
CA ALA A 80 -3.50 2.69 -4.61
C ALA A 80 -4.06 4.07 -4.20
N GLU A 81 -4.49 4.25 -2.95
CA GLU A 81 -4.95 5.54 -2.42
C GLU A 81 -3.88 6.63 -2.56
N ILE A 82 -2.63 6.35 -2.19
CA ILE A 82 -1.52 7.32 -2.32
C ILE A 82 -1.27 7.65 -3.80
N SER A 83 -1.24 6.65 -4.68
CA SER A 83 -1.03 6.89 -6.11
C SER A 83 -2.14 7.74 -6.72
N ALA A 84 -3.39 7.55 -6.29
CA ALA A 84 -4.51 8.37 -6.74
C ALA A 84 -4.37 9.84 -6.29
N ASP A 85 -3.93 10.09 -5.05
CA ASP A 85 -3.68 11.45 -4.55
C ASP A 85 -2.58 12.16 -5.34
N VAL A 86 -1.50 11.44 -5.69
CA VAL A 86 -0.43 11.99 -6.53
C VAL A 86 -0.93 12.35 -7.93
N ILE A 87 -1.72 11.47 -8.55
CA ILE A 87 -2.31 11.74 -9.86
C ILE A 87 -3.24 12.96 -9.78
N LEU A 88 -4.07 13.05 -8.74
CA LEU A 88 -4.97 14.18 -8.54
C LEU A 88 -4.18 15.50 -8.46
N LYS A 89 -3.09 15.54 -7.70
CA LYS A 89 -2.21 16.72 -7.61
C LYS A 89 -1.58 17.11 -8.94
N LYS A 90 -1.14 16.12 -9.75
CA LYS A 90 -0.63 16.39 -11.11
C LYS A 90 -1.71 17.01 -11.99
N VAL A 91 -2.93 16.49 -11.92
CA VAL A 91 -4.08 17.04 -12.66
C VAL A 91 -4.39 18.46 -12.21
N GLU A 92 -4.42 18.74 -10.90
CA GLU A 92 -4.64 20.10 -10.38
C GLU A 92 -3.60 21.10 -10.87
N LEU A 93 -2.32 20.71 -10.90
CA LEU A 93 -1.24 21.55 -11.43
C LEU A 93 -1.45 21.83 -12.92
N LYS A 94 -1.80 20.82 -13.71
CA LYS A 94 -2.09 20.99 -15.15
C LYS A 94 -3.31 21.86 -15.40
N VAL A 95 -4.36 21.74 -14.60
CA VAL A 95 -5.54 22.63 -14.70
C VAL A 95 -5.15 24.08 -14.41
N LYS A 96 -4.34 24.33 -13.37
CA LYS A 96 -3.84 25.68 -13.06
C LYS A 96 -3.00 26.25 -14.21
N GLU A 97 -2.14 25.43 -14.81
CA GLU A 97 -1.33 25.80 -15.99
C GLU A 97 -2.24 26.19 -17.17
N ILE A 98 -3.26 25.39 -17.50
CA ILE A 98 -4.22 25.67 -18.57
C ILE A 98 -4.96 26.99 -18.31
N GLN A 99 -5.51 27.17 -17.10
CA GLN A 99 -6.22 28.40 -16.74
C GLN A 99 -5.32 29.64 -16.84
N TYR A 100 -4.06 29.51 -16.44
CA TYR A 100 -3.08 30.59 -16.56
C TYR A 100 -2.80 30.91 -18.03
N MET A 101 -2.59 29.91 -18.87
CA MET A 101 -2.38 30.08 -20.31
C MET A 101 -3.60 30.70 -21.01
N GLU A 102 -4.81 30.28 -20.67
CA GLU A 102 -6.04 30.91 -21.18
C GLU A 102 -6.14 32.38 -20.78
N LYS A 103 -5.75 32.72 -19.55
CA LYS A 103 -5.71 34.10 -19.08
C LYS A 103 -4.71 34.92 -19.89
N LEU A 104 -3.51 34.40 -20.17
CA LEU A 104 -2.51 35.08 -20.98
C LEU A 104 -2.98 35.29 -22.42
N LYS A 105 -3.62 34.30 -23.03
CA LYS A 105 -4.18 34.39 -24.40
C LYS A 105 -5.21 35.52 -24.55
N LYS A 106 -5.90 35.95 -23.48
CA LYS A 106 -6.80 37.13 -23.53
C LYS A 106 -6.06 38.43 -23.84
N TYR A 107 -4.75 38.51 -23.55
CA TYR A 107 -3.91 39.68 -23.79
C TYR A 107 -3.13 39.62 -25.13
N GLN A 108 -3.41 38.63 -25.98
CA GLN A 108 -2.74 38.45 -27.30
C GLN A 108 -2.90 39.63 -28.27
N ARG A 109 -3.78 40.60 -27.96
CA ARG A 109 -3.92 41.84 -28.74
C ARG A 109 -2.69 42.75 -28.59
N ASP A 110 -1.92 42.60 -27.51
CA ASP A 110 -0.63 43.26 -27.35
C ASP A 110 0.44 42.54 -28.21
N PRO A 111 1.13 43.23 -29.15
CA PRO A 111 2.10 42.62 -30.03
C PRO A 111 3.28 41.94 -29.32
N LYS A 112 3.73 42.46 -28.16
CA LYS A 112 4.82 41.88 -27.39
C LYS A 112 4.37 40.60 -26.70
N VAL A 113 3.17 40.61 -26.12
CA VAL A 113 2.57 39.42 -25.50
C VAL A 113 2.35 38.32 -26.54
N LYS A 114 1.88 38.69 -27.74
CA LYS A 114 1.71 37.75 -28.84
C LYS A 114 3.02 37.10 -29.27
N ALA A 115 4.09 37.88 -29.48
CA ALA A 115 5.39 37.35 -29.85
C ALA A 115 5.94 36.35 -28.83
N LEU A 116 5.77 36.63 -27.53
CA LEU A 116 6.19 35.74 -26.45
C LEU A 116 5.35 34.45 -26.38
N LEU A 117 4.04 34.52 -26.67
CA LEU A 117 3.19 33.33 -26.74
C LEU A 117 3.53 32.46 -27.96
N ASP A 118 3.81 33.08 -29.11
CA ASP A 118 4.20 32.38 -30.34
C ASP A 118 5.57 31.67 -30.15
N GLU A 119 6.52 32.30 -29.45
CA GLU A 119 7.80 31.70 -29.06
C GLU A 119 7.61 30.51 -28.11
N TYR A 120 6.74 30.65 -27.10
CA TYR A 120 6.41 29.55 -26.18
C TYR A 120 5.78 28.35 -26.90
N ASP A 121 4.81 28.59 -27.80
CA ASP A 121 4.13 27.53 -28.56
C ASP A 121 5.08 26.82 -29.54
N ALA A 122 6.08 27.51 -30.09
CA ALA A 122 7.12 26.91 -30.91
C ALA A 122 8.01 25.96 -30.11
N LEU A 123 8.46 26.39 -28.92
CA LEU A 123 9.30 25.57 -28.02
C LEU A 123 8.58 24.28 -27.56
N GLN A 124 7.26 24.34 -27.36
CA GLN A 124 6.46 23.17 -26.99
C GLN A 124 6.29 22.15 -28.14
N LYS A 125 6.27 22.61 -29.40
CA LYS A 125 6.14 21.73 -30.58
C LYS A 125 7.45 21.02 -30.95
N ASP A 126 8.59 21.65 -30.65
CA ASP A 126 9.93 21.10 -30.91
C ASP A 126 10.40 20.12 -29.82
N THR A 127 9.58 19.86 -28.80
CA THR A 127 9.84 18.85 -27.77
C THR A 127 9.00 17.60 -28.09
N PRO A 128 9.55 16.56 -28.74
CA PRO A 128 8.85 15.29 -28.81
C PRO A 128 8.87 14.69 -27.40
N ILE A 129 7.67 14.52 -26.84
CA ILE A 129 7.35 13.56 -25.78
C ILE A 129 7.79 13.97 -24.35
N GLN A 130 6.88 14.63 -23.62
CA GLN A 130 6.82 14.55 -22.14
C GLN A 130 5.93 13.39 -21.66
N ALA A 131 5.46 12.50 -22.55
CA ALA A 131 4.65 11.34 -22.17
C ALA A 131 5.50 10.11 -21.77
N GLU A 132 6.74 9.98 -22.27
CA GLU A 132 7.59 8.80 -22.07
C GLU A 132 8.72 9.04 -21.03
N ALA A 133 9.02 10.28 -20.66
CA ALA A 133 10.03 10.58 -19.62
C ALA A 133 9.49 10.49 -18.19
N GLU A 134 8.17 10.44 -17.98
CA GLU A 134 7.58 10.19 -16.67
C GLU A 134 7.49 8.69 -16.31
N GLU A 135 7.87 7.78 -17.22
CA GLU A 135 7.91 6.34 -16.96
C GLU A 135 9.19 5.90 -16.21
N ASN A 136 10.26 6.70 -16.22
CA ASN A 136 11.58 6.30 -15.72
C ASN A 136 12.19 7.23 -14.64
N THR A 137 11.36 7.80 -13.76
CA THR A 137 11.84 8.32 -12.45
C THR A 137 11.15 7.59 -11.29
N TYR A 138 11.22 6.26 -11.35
CA TYR A 138 11.02 5.36 -10.21
C TYR A 138 12.31 4.58 -9.94
N ASP A 139 13.44 5.28 -9.88
CA ASP A 139 14.72 4.68 -9.49
C ASP A 139 15.45 5.55 -8.45
N GLY A 140 14.72 5.86 -7.36
CA GLY A 140 15.21 6.71 -6.27
C GLY A 140 14.80 6.27 -4.87
N LEU A 141 14.20 5.09 -4.73
CA LEU A 141 14.09 4.39 -3.44
C LEU A 141 14.62 2.98 -3.67
N SER A 142 15.93 2.86 -3.58
CA SER A 142 16.63 1.59 -3.47
C SER A 142 16.01 0.78 -2.33
N LEU A 143 15.61 -0.46 -2.63
CA LEU A 143 15.15 -1.44 -1.65
C LEU A 143 16.27 -1.91 -0.69
N ASP A 144 17.51 -1.50 -0.92
CA ASP A 144 18.66 -1.85 -0.06
C ASP A 144 18.85 -0.90 1.14
N ASP A 145 18.05 0.18 1.26
CA ASP A 145 18.14 1.12 2.41
C ASP A 145 17.18 0.76 3.57
N LEU A 146 16.56 -0.42 3.56
CA LEU A 146 15.62 -0.89 4.59
C LEU A 146 16.08 -2.16 5.35
N VAL A 147 17.39 -2.43 5.40
CA VAL A 147 17.99 -3.43 6.30
C VAL A 147 18.97 -2.77 7.27
#